data_AF-A0A8D8V4K3-F1
#
_entry.id   AF-A0A8D8V4K3-F1
#
_cell.length_a   1.000
_cell.length_b   1.000
_cell.length_c   1.000
_cell.angle_alpha   90.00
_cell.angle_beta   90.00
_cell.angle_gamma   90.00
#
_symmetry.space_group_name_H-M   'P 1'
#
loop_
_entity.id
_entity.type
_entity.pdbx_description
1 polymer ?
#
loop_
_entity_poly.entity_id
_entity_poly.type
_entity_poly.pdbx_seq_one_letter_code
_entity_poly.pdbx_strand_id
1 'polypeptide(L)'
;YKISGLGWGSNPRPLAHQTDTLSTNLPKQYILLCLFVWFFFLQETCSTFICLTHSIFNLMMSLFPLPGQHVNKCVDAINNMIWKYNIVTIDRLVLCLALRTQEGSEAQVCFFIIQLLLFKAAEFRNRVSEFVKENSPEHWKQSDWHEKHLAFHQNYPEKFAPEGILDQSGTSTYQSLPVYFGNVCLRFLPVFDIVIHRYLELPPVTKSLETLLEHLGCLYKFHDRPVTYLYNTLHYYEKKLRDRLPLKRKLVSAVLGSLCDIRAPGWSLSEQYLQYMANAGQDKPTWVPELDYYIRLVKRVVDTLNGDPPFPPTDWRFNEFPNPAAHALYVTCVELMGLPVPPEQVGNALLDVIMRGYTVIASDQIHSYINVLGLLMSALPDPYWTTLQDRLIRVIQSPALLHGTTNCDIFDLCNFNRTHHSLLSNQYAYTLALTHSLWHHAGLGQISCVPTFIKKRLAPCVKSEDQFIFLCHVIGPFLQRFNSERTKVVLDLTVTLYTALEAVDKNNAHMSHMDEISDLLYHIKYMFVGDLMKSEVEGIIRKLRPALQMRLRFISHLHVDEIISNTSDMNIGDSDDTL
;
A
#
# COMPACT_ATOMS: atom_id res chain seq x y z
N TYR A 1 12.09 -40.61 -6.70
CA TYR A 1 11.51 -41.95 -6.87
C TYR A 1 10.04 -41.77 -7.26
N LYS A 2 9.69 -41.40 -8.51
CA LYS A 2 9.63 -42.22 -9.74
C LYS A 2 8.88 -43.56 -9.53
N ILE A 3 7.65 -43.65 -10.06
CA ILE A 3 7.25 -44.39 -11.31
C ILE A 3 6.92 -45.85 -10.94
N SER A 4 5.87 -46.54 -11.37
CA SER A 4 5.15 -46.74 -12.65
C SER A 4 3.98 -47.68 -12.30
N GLY A 5 2.91 -47.89 -13.07
CA GLY A 5 2.61 -47.72 -14.50
C GLY A 5 1.19 -48.26 -14.71
N LEU A 6 0.57 -48.31 -15.89
CA LEU A 6 0.98 -48.07 -17.27
C LEU A 6 -0.35 -48.05 -18.07
N GLY A 7 -0.37 -47.32 -19.19
CA GLY A 7 -1.54 -47.30 -20.08
C GLY A 7 -1.65 -46.04 -20.93
N TRP A 8 -0.63 -45.72 -21.74
CA TRP A 8 -0.77 -44.79 -22.87
C TRP A 8 -1.41 -45.53 -24.05
N GLY A 9 -2.44 -44.94 -24.64
CA GLY A 9 -3.07 -45.44 -25.86
C GLY A 9 -4.21 -44.56 -26.34
N SER A 10 -3.89 -43.65 -27.27
CA SER A 10 -4.74 -43.13 -28.36
C SER A 10 -5.97 -42.24 -28.07
N ASN A 11 -5.81 -40.95 -28.42
CA ASN A 11 -6.78 -40.01 -29.00
C ASN A 11 -8.19 -39.85 -28.36
N PRO A 12 -8.47 -38.72 -27.68
CA PRO A 12 -9.78 -38.09 -27.80
C PRO A 12 -9.80 -37.25 -29.08
N ARG A 13 -10.60 -37.68 -30.05
CA ARG A 13 -10.96 -36.87 -31.23
C ARG A 13 -11.41 -35.48 -30.78
N PRO A 14 -11.03 -34.40 -31.49
CA PRO A 14 -11.63 -33.10 -31.24
C PRO A 14 -13.09 -33.15 -31.67
N LEU A 15 -14.02 -33.06 -30.72
CA LEU A 15 -15.40 -32.61 -30.95
C LEU A 15 -15.37 -31.08 -31.17
N ALA A 16 -14.59 -30.67 -32.17
CA ALA A 16 -14.53 -29.32 -32.72
C ALA A 16 -14.74 -29.49 -34.21
N HIS A 17 -15.96 -29.85 -34.60
CA HIS A 17 -16.54 -29.72 -35.95
C HIS A 17 -17.95 -30.31 -35.93
N GLN A 18 -18.88 -29.67 -35.21
CA GLN A 18 -20.31 -29.83 -35.49
C GLN A 18 -21.18 -28.69 -34.92
N THR A 19 -20.62 -27.47 -34.82
CA THR A 19 -21.38 -26.24 -34.57
C THR A 19 -21.16 -25.16 -35.62
N ASP A 20 -20.41 -25.44 -36.69
CA ASP A 20 -20.06 -24.46 -37.74
C ASP A 20 -21.04 -24.43 -38.93
N THR A 21 -22.17 -25.14 -38.87
CA THR A 21 -23.17 -25.16 -39.97
C THR A 21 -24.56 -24.65 -39.57
N LEU A 22 -24.68 -23.94 -38.44
CA LEU A 22 -25.85 -23.11 -38.10
C LEU A 22 -25.47 -21.63 -38.03
N SER A 23 -24.61 -21.22 -38.95
CA SER A 23 -24.37 -19.82 -39.32
C SER A 23 -24.72 -19.73 -40.80
N THR A 24 -25.98 -19.45 -41.10
CA THR A 24 -26.35 -18.23 -41.82
C THR A 24 -27.88 -18.15 -41.82
N ASN A 25 -28.45 -16.99 -41.49
CA ASN A 25 -29.88 -16.64 -41.55
C ASN A 25 -30.78 -16.79 -40.31
N LEU A 26 -30.24 -16.82 -39.08
CA LEU A 26 -31.03 -16.47 -37.90
C LEU A 26 -30.60 -15.10 -37.34
N PRO A 27 -31.50 -14.12 -37.19
CA PRO A 27 -31.17 -12.83 -36.61
C PRO A 27 -30.59 -13.03 -35.20
N LYS A 28 -29.49 -12.36 -34.85
CA LYS A 28 -28.79 -12.52 -33.56
C LYS A 28 -29.68 -12.33 -32.32
N GLN A 29 -30.85 -11.69 -32.46
CA GLN A 29 -31.92 -11.62 -31.45
C GLN A 29 -32.52 -13.00 -31.09
N TYR A 30 -32.57 -13.94 -32.04
CA TYR A 30 -33.05 -15.30 -31.81
C TYR A 30 -32.04 -16.16 -31.07
N ILE A 31 -30.74 -15.85 -31.07
CA ILE A 31 -29.74 -16.58 -30.26
C ILE A 31 -29.92 -16.26 -28.77
N LEU A 32 -30.23 -15.00 -28.44
CA LEU A 32 -30.58 -14.59 -27.07
C LEU A 32 -31.86 -15.31 -26.61
N LEU A 33 -32.84 -15.44 -27.51
CA LEU A 33 -34.08 -16.20 -27.30
C LEU A 33 -33.82 -17.72 -27.22
N CYS A 34 -32.86 -18.26 -27.98
CA CYS A 34 -32.50 -19.68 -27.95
C CYS A 34 -31.76 -20.05 -26.66
N LEU A 35 -30.90 -19.17 -26.11
CA LEU A 35 -30.33 -19.34 -24.77
C LEU A 35 -31.41 -19.19 -23.67
N PHE A 36 -32.40 -18.31 -23.90
CA PHE A 36 -33.59 -18.17 -23.05
C PHE A 36 -34.43 -19.44 -23.02
N VAL A 37 -34.61 -20.10 -24.17
CA VAL A 37 -35.31 -21.38 -24.33
C VAL A 37 -34.47 -22.55 -23.82
N TRP A 38 -33.14 -22.52 -23.97
CA TRP A 38 -32.22 -23.53 -23.45
C TRP A 38 -32.26 -23.57 -21.91
N PHE A 39 -32.28 -22.40 -21.26
CA PHE A 39 -32.48 -22.27 -19.82
C PHE A 39 -33.84 -22.83 -19.34
N PHE A 40 -34.89 -22.67 -20.16
CA PHE A 40 -36.24 -23.14 -19.81
C PHE A 40 -36.35 -24.68 -19.76
N PHE A 41 -35.50 -25.41 -20.50
CA PHE A 41 -35.59 -26.87 -20.63
C PHE A 41 -34.61 -27.67 -19.75
N LEU A 42 -33.58 -27.03 -19.20
CA LEU A 42 -32.60 -27.68 -18.33
C LEU A 42 -32.66 -27.05 -16.94
N GLN A 43 -33.34 -27.76 -16.05
CA GLN A 43 -33.58 -27.47 -14.63
C GLN A 43 -32.25 -27.47 -13.84
N GLU A 44 -31.37 -26.51 -14.12
CA GLU A 44 -29.98 -26.47 -13.64
C GLU A 44 -29.82 -25.58 -12.40
N THR A 45 -28.90 -25.99 -11.52
CA THR A 45 -28.64 -25.36 -10.20
C THR A 45 -28.05 -23.93 -10.31
N CYS A 46 -28.14 -23.15 -9.22
CA CYS A 46 -27.57 -21.79 -9.13
C CYS A 46 -26.08 -21.68 -9.54
N SER A 47 -25.30 -22.75 -9.43
CA SER A 47 -23.88 -22.77 -9.81
C SER A 47 -23.66 -22.73 -11.33
N THR A 48 -24.55 -23.36 -12.11
CA THR A 48 -24.48 -23.34 -13.58
C THR A 48 -24.90 -21.97 -14.15
N PHE A 49 -25.73 -21.23 -13.41
CA PHE A 49 -26.18 -19.89 -13.78
C PHE A 49 -25.02 -18.87 -13.88
N ILE A 50 -23.97 -19.01 -13.05
CA ILE A 50 -22.78 -18.15 -13.11
C ILE A 50 -22.00 -18.38 -14.42
N CYS A 51 -21.91 -19.62 -14.89
CA CYS A 51 -21.32 -19.90 -16.21
C CYS A 51 -22.18 -19.34 -17.35
N LEU A 52 -23.49 -19.28 -17.17
CA LEU A 52 -24.44 -18.74 -18.14
C LEU A 52 -24.37 -17.21 -18.23
N THR A 53 -24.28 -16.49 -17.10
CA THR A 53 -24.05 -15.03 -17.10
C THR A 53 -22.74 -14.70 -17.82
N HIS A 54 -21.73 -15.56 -17.70
CA HIS A 54 -20.49 -15.42 -18.43
C HIS A 54 -20.66 -15.56 -19.96
N SER A 55 -21.49 -16.51 -20.41
CA SER A 55 -21.78 -16.73 -21.84
C SER A 55 -22.69 -15.66 -22.44
N ILE A 56 -23.71 -15.21 -21.71
CA ILE A 56 -24.59 -14.09 -22.08
C ILE A 56 -23.75 -12.83 -22.30
N PHE A 57 -22.73 -12.60 -21.46
CA PHE A 57 -21.82 -11.47 -21.64
C PHE A 57 -20.89 -11.61 -22.86
N ASN A 58 -20.33 -12.79 -23.13
CA ASN A 58 -19.52 -12.99 -24.35
C ASN A 58 -20.35 -12.68 -25.61
N LEU A 59 -21.63 -13.05 -25.59
CA LEU A 59 -22.59 -12.68 -26.62
C LEU A 59 -22.85 -11.17 -26.65
N MET A 60 -22.99 -10.50 -25.50
CA MET A 60 -23.10 -9.03 -25.43
C MET A 60 -21.87 -8.34 -26.05
N MET A 61 -20.65 -8.73 -25.69
CA MET A 61 -19.43 -8.15 -26.26
C MET A 61 -19.35 -8.32 -27.78
N SER A 62 -19.91 -9.41 -28.33
CA SER A 62 -20.00 -9.63 -29.78
C SER A 62 -21.04 -8.75 -30.50
N LEU A 63 -21.97 -8.16 -29.74
CA LEU A 63 -23.09 -7.34 -30.24
C LEU A 63 -22.82 -5.82 -30.12
N PHE A 64 -21.97 -5.40 -29.18
CA PHE A 64 -21.66 -3.99 -28.95
C PHE A 64 -20.80 -3.25 -30.02
N PRO A 65 -20.07 -3.91 -30.94
CA PRO A 65 -19.43 -3.23 -32.07
C PRO A 65 -20.41 -2.67 -33.13
N LEU A 66 -21.73 -2.80 -32.92
CA LEU A 66 -22.78 -2.37 -33.86
C LEU A 66 -23.26 -0.93 -33.55
N PRO A 67 -23.79 -0.19 -34.55
CA PRO A 67 -24.13 1.23 -34.43
C PRO A 67 -25.10 1.57 -33.28
N GLY A 68 -25.00 2.80 -32.75
CA GLY A 68 -25.53 3.22 -31.43
C GLY A 68 -27.03 3.02 -31.13
N GLN A 69 -27.90 2.85 -32.13
CA GLN A 69 -29.30 2.47 -31.89
C GLN A 69 -29.45 1.02 -31.39
N HIS A 70 -28.57 0.11 -31.80
CA HIS A 70 -28.59 -1.29 -31.34
C HIS A 70 -28.10 -1.40 -29.89
N VAL A 71 -27.07 -0.64 -29.52
CA VAL A 71 -26.53 -0.59 -28.16
C VAL A 71 -27.62 -0.20 -27.15
N ASN A 72 -28.41 0.83 -27.45
CA ASN A 72 -29.48 1.25 -26.55
C ASN A 72 -30.53 0.17 -26.33
N LYS A 73 -30.98 -0.51 -27.39
CA LYS A 73 -31.93 -1.63 -27.29
C LYS A 73 -31.38 -2.81 -26.49
N CYS A 74 -30.09 -3.11 -26.64
CA CYS A 74 -29.43 -4.14 -25.84
C CYS A 74 -29.41 -3.78 -24.36
N VAL A 75 -29.07 -2.54 -24.01
CA VAL A 75 -29.10 -2.07 -22.61
C VAL A 75 -30.50 -2.12 -22.04
N ASP A 76 -31.53 -1.77 -22.81
CA ASP A 76 -32.93 -1.83 -22.36
C ASP A 76 -33.39 -3.26 -22.13
N ALA A 77 -32.98 -4.19 -22.99
CA ALA A 77 -33.20 -5.62 -22.78
C ALA A 77 -32.55 -6.12 -21.49
N ILE A 78 -31.30 -5.73 -21.23
CA ILE A 78 -30.58 -6.13 -20.01
C ILE A 78 -31.22 -5.50 -18.76
N ASN A 79 -31.61 -4.23 -18.81
CA ASN A 79 -32.35 -3.60 -17.72
C ASN A 79 -33.67 -4.34 -17.44
N ASN A 80 -34.38 -4.78 -18.48
CA ASN A 80 -35.56 -5.63 -18.30
C ASN A 80 -35.21 -6.98 -17.67
N MET A 81 -34.10 -7.62 -18.06
CA MET A 81 -33.65 -8.87 -17.43
C MET A 81 -33.38 -8.72 -15.93
N ILE A 82 -32.87 -7.56 -15.51
CA ILE A 82 -32.54 -7.26 -14.11
C ILE A 82 -33.79 -6.89 -13.32
N TRP A 83 -34.53 -5.87 -13.78
CA TRP A 83 -35.56 -5.21 -13.00
C TRP A 83 -36.98 -5.73 -13.28
N LYS A 84 -37.26 -6.18 -14.52
CA LYS A 84 -38.60 -6.61 -14.95
C LYS A 84 -38.81 -8.12 -14.82
N TYR A 85 -37.81 -8.91 -15.23
CA TYR A 85 -37.89 -10.37 -15.26
C TYR A 85 -37.13 -11.04 -14.11
N ASN A 86 -36.35 -10.27 -13.32
CA ASN A 86 -35.57 -10.75 -12.18
C ASN A 86 -34.70 -11.99 -12.49
N ILE A 87 -34.13 -12.04 -13.69
CA ILE A 87 -33.30 -13.15 -14.14
C ILE A 87 -31.94 -13.12 -13.44
N VAL A 88 -31.32 -11.94 -13.37
CA VAL A 88 -30.02 -11.72 -12.71
C VAL A 88 -30.05 -10.42 -11.91
N THR A 89 -29.44 -10.40 -10.73
CA THR A 89 -29.33 -9.18 -9.93
C THR A 89 -28.21 -8.28 -10.46
N ILE A 90 -28.35 -6.96 -10.28
CA ILE A 90 -27.38 -5.97 -10.79
C ILE A 90 -25.98 -6.19 -10.20
N ASP A 91 -25.88 -6.51 -8.90
CA ASP A 91 -24.63 -6.78 -8.20
C ASP A 91 -23.87 -7.97 -8.80
N ARG A 92 -24.57 -9.08 -9.06
CA ARG A 92 -23.98 -10.26 -9.69
C ARG A 92 -23.52 -9.98 -11.11
N LEU A 93 -24.34 -9.30 -11.90
CA LEU A 93 -24.00 -8.99 -13.29
C LEU A 93 -22.77 -8.06 -13.35
N VAL A 94 -22.77 -6.96 -12.60
CA VAL A 94 -21.66 -6.00 -12.58
C VAL A 94 -20.39 -6.62 -12.05
N LEU A 95 -20.46 -7.48 -11.03
CA LEU A 95 -19.30 -8.23 -10.55
C LEU A 95 -18.70 -9.12 -11.65
N CYS A 96 -19.54 -9.85 -12.39
CA CYS A 96 -19.08 -10.68 -13.51
C CYS A 96 -18.44 -9.85 -14.63
N LEU A 97 -18.88 -8.61 -14.84
CA LEU A 97 -18.29 -7.67 -15.81
C LEU A 97 -16.94 -7.16 -15.33
N ALA A 98 -16.83 -6.78 -14.05
CA ALA A 98 -15.63 -6.21 -13.47
C ALA A 98 -14.46 -7.22 -13.38
N LEU A 99 -14.76 -8.51 -13.16
CA LEU A 99 -13.75 -9.57 -13.00
C LEU A 99 -13.21 -10.16 -14.31
N ARG A 100 -13.50 -9.54 -15.46
CA ARG A 100 -13.01 -10.04 -16.76
C ARG A 100 -11.57 -9.66 -17.02
N THR A 101 -10.88 -10.55 -17.73
CA THR A 101 -9.49 -10.40 -18.20
C THR A 101 -9.40 -9.67 -19.55
N GLN A 102 -10.40 -8.86 -19.89
CA GLN A 102 -10.38 -8.12 -21.16
C GLN A 102 -9.32 -7.04 -21.12
N GLU A 103 -8.69 -6.77 -22.28
CA GLU A 103 -7.64 -5.76 -22.42
C GLU A 103 -8.03 -4.69 -23.47
N GLY A 104 -7.36 -3.54 -23.43
CA GLY A 104 -7.48 -2.50 -24.45
C GLY A 104 -8.90 -1.94 -24.62
N SER A 105 -9.37 -1.88 -25.86
CA SER A 105 -10.69 -1.33 -26.22
C SER A 105 -11.86 -2.18 -25.71
N GLU A 106 -11.70 -3.50 -25.63
CA GLU A 106 -12.74 -4.40 -25.13
C GLU A 106 -13.04 -4.14 -23.65
N ALA A 107 -11.99 -3.90 -22.86
CA ALA A 107 -12.14 -3.49 -21.46
C ALA A 107 -12.89 -2.16 -21.33
N GLN A 108 -12.61 -1.17 -22.19
CA GLN A 108 -13.33 0.11 -22.19
C GLN A 108 -14.82 -0.06 -22.48
N VAL A 109 -15.17 -0.90 -23.47
CA VAL A 109 -16.57 -1.21 -23.78
C VAL A 109 -17.24 -1.90 -22.59
N CYS A 110 -16.56 -2.84 -21.93
CA CYS A 110 -17.07 -3.50 -20.73
C CYS A 110 -17.42 -2.49 -19.61
N PHE A 111 -16.51 -1.55 -19.30
CA PHE A 111 -16.77 -0.52 -18.31
C PHE A 111 -17.84 0.49 -18.74
N PHE A 112 -17.92 0.79 -20.04
CA PHE A 112 -19.01 1.59 -20.57
C PHE A 112 -20.37 0.91 -20.39
N ILE A 113 -20.44 -0.42 -20.57
CA ILE A 113 -21.65 -1.21 -20.26
C ILE A 113 -21.99 -1.11 -18.78
N ILE A 114 -21.01 -1.27 -17.87
CA ILE A 114 -21.24 -1.10 -16.43
C ILE A 114 -21.84 0.29 -16.13
N GLN A 115 -21.26 1.35 -16.69
CA GLN A 115 -21.78 2.70 -16.53
C GLN A 115 -23.22 2.81 -17.03
N LEU A 116 -23.52 2.28 -18.22
CA LEU A 116 -24.87 2.31 -18.78
C LEU A 116 -25.88 1.56 -17.92
N LEU A 117 -25.52 0.40 -17.38
CA LEU A 117 -26.40 -0.39 -16.50
C LEU A 117 -26.72 0.35 -15.19
N LEU A 118 -25.74 1.07 -14.65
CA LEU A 118 -25.91 1.81 -13.39
C LEU A 118 -26.65 3.14 -13.57
N PHE A 119 -26.55 3.77 -14.75
CA PHE A 119 -27.05 5.13 -14.97
C PHE A 119 -28.23 5.27 -15.92
N LYS A 120 -28.32 4.44 -16.96
CA LYS A 120 -29.35 4.62 -18.00
C LYS A 120 -30.76 4.44 -17.42
N ALA A 121 -30.95 3.43 -16.59
CA ALA A 121 -32.17 3.27 -15.81
C ALA A 121 -32.05 4.06 -14.49
N ALA A 122 -33.13 4.74 -14.08
CA ALA A 122 -33.18 5.41 -12.77
C ALA A 122 -33.36 4.41 -11.61
N GLU A 123 -33.73 3.17 -11.90
CA GLU A 123 -34.03 2.09 -10.95
C GLU A 123 -33.01 1.98 -9.81
N PHE A 124 -31.72 1.80 -10.14
CA PHE A 124 -30.70 1.62 -9.10
C PHE A 124 -30.40 2.93 -8.35
N ARG A 125 -30.35 4.06 -9.07
CA ARG A 125 -30.10 5.38 -8.48
C ARG A 125 -31.18 5.81 -7.48
N ASN A 126 -32.44 5.56 -7.81
CA ASN A 126 -33.57 5.86 -6.93
C ASN A 126 -33.49 5.04 -5.65
N ARG A 127 -33.24 3.73 -5.77
CA ARG A 127 -33.02 2.83 -4.62
C ARG A 127 -31.90 3.32 -3.72
N VAL A 128 -30.74 3.68 -4.28
CA VAL A 128 -29.60 4.19 -3.51
C VAL A 128 -29.94 5.50 -2.81
N SER A 129 -30.50 6.47 -3.55
CA SER A 129 -30.86 7.78 -3.01
C SER A 129 -31.84 7.67 -1.83
N GLU A 130 -32.91 6.88 -2.00
CA GLU A 130 -33.93 6.68 -0.96
C GLU A 130 -33.38 5.90 0.24
N PHE A 131 -32.64 4.81 -0.01
CA PHE A 131 -32.03 4.02 1.06
C PHE A 131 -31.10 4.88 1.93
N VAL A 132 -30.21 5.65 1.30
CA VAL A 132 -29.21 6.48 2.00
C VAL A 132 -29.85 7.60 2.80
N LYS A 133 -30.91 8.19 2.27
CA LYS A 133 -31.64 9.28 2.90
C LYS A 133 -32.41 8.82 4.14
N GLU A 134 -33.14 7.71 4.03
CA GLU A 134 -34.07 7.26 5.08
C GLU A 134 -33.42 6.37 6.15
N ASN A 135 -32.20 5.85 5.91
CA ASN A 135 -31.51 4.92 6.81
C ASN A 135 -30.19 5.48 7.36
N SER A 136 -29.75 4.91 8.48
CA SER A 136 -28.43 5.15 9.09
C SER A 136 -27.70 3.82 9.28
N PRO A 137 -26.35 3.79 9.18
CA PRO A 137 -25.55 2.57 9.34
C PRO A 137 -25.35 2.16 10.81
N GLU A 138 -25.66 3.04 11.78
CA GLU A 138 -25.44 2.79 13.20
C GLU A 138 -26.53 1.88 13.79
N HIS A 139 -26.61 0.64 13.27
CA HIS A 139 -27.67 -0.32 13.60
C HIS A 139 -27.77 -0.61 15.10
N TRP A 140 -26.66 -0.52 15.86
CA TRP A 140 -26.64 -0.73 17.31
C TRP A 140 -27.29 0.42 18.11
N LYS A 141 -27.57 1.56 17.49
CA LYS A 141 -28.31 2.69 18.08
C LYS A 141 -29.77 2.73 17.66
N GLN A 142 -30.19 1.83 16.77
CA GLN A 142 -31.53 1.86 16.18
C GLN A 142 -32.43 0.80 16.80
N SER A 143 -33.67 1.19 17.10
CA SER A 143 -34.73 0.28 17.55
C SER A 143 -35.71 -0.10 16.45
N ASP A 144 -35.70 0.65 15.33
CA ASP A 144 -36.69 0.61 14.25
C ASP A 144 -36.10 0.10 12.90
N TRP A 145 -34.91 -0.52 12.92
CA TRP A 145 -34.25 -1.01 11.71
C TRP A 145 -35.15 -1.94 10.88
N HIS A 146 -35.84 -2.89 11.53
CA HIS A 146 -36.68 -3.85 10.82
C HIS A 146 -37.86 -3.17 10.10
N GLU A 147 -38.49 -2.17 10.71
CA GLU A 147 -39.58 -1.41 10.10
C GLU A 147 -39.09 -0.63 8.87
N LYS A 148 -37.97 0.07 8.99
CA LYS A 148 -37.34 0.79 7.87
C LYS A 148 -36.90 -0.15 6.75
N HIS A 149 -36.34 -1.31 7.09
CA HIS A 149 -35.94 -2.34 6.14
C HIS A 149 -37.16 -2.89 5.38
N LEU A 150 -38.26 -3.18 6.07
CA LEU A 150 -39.51 -3.60 5.44
C LEU A 150 -40.10 -2.51 4.55
N ALA A 151 -40.12 -1.25 4.99
CA ALA A 151 -40.60 -0.13 4.18
C ALA A 151 -39.79 0.01 2.87
N PHE A 152 -38.47 -0.14 2.94
CA PHE A 152 -37.63 -0.15 1.74
C PHE A 152 -37.99 -1.29 0.78
N HIS A 153 -38.18 -2.51 1.28
CA HIS A 153 -38.56 -3.67 0.46
C HIS A 153 -40.01 -3.59 -0.06
N GLN A 154 -40.90 -2.87 0.61
CA GLN A 154 -42.25 -2.59 0.11
C GLN A 154 -42.18 -1.64 -1.10
N ASN A 155 -41.33 -0.61 -1.05
CA ASN A 155 -41.12 0.32 -2.17
C ASN A 155 -40.30 -0.29 -3.31
N TYR A 156 -39.35 -1.16 -2.96
CA TYR A 156 -38.43 -1.82 -3.91
C TYR A 156 -38.34 -3.32 -3.68
N PRO A 157 -39.37 -4.10 -4.06
CA PRO A 157 -39.37 -5.55 -3.86
C PRO A 157 -38.22 -6.23 -4.60
N GLU A 158 -37.51 -7.13 -3.91
CA GLU A 158 -36.47 -7.97 -4.50
C GLU A 158 -36.97 -9.40 -4.67
N LYS A 159 -37.13 -9.83 -5.92
CA LYS A 159 -37.48 -11.20 -6.27
C LYS A 159 -36.22 -12.00 -6.61
N PHE A 160 -35.97 -13.09 -5.87
CA PHE A 160 -34.80 -13.97 -6.07
C PHE A 160 -35.14 -15.28 -6.79
N ALA A 161 -36.43 -15.61 -6.85
CA ALA A 161 -36.95 -16.63 -7.74
C ALA A 161 -37.45 -15.96 -9.04
N PRO A 162 -37.41 -16.65 -10.20
CA PRO A 162 -37.97 -16.17 -11.46
C PRO A 162 -39.52 -16.18 -11.45
N GLU A 163 -40.12 -15.61 -10.40
CA GLU A 163 -41.57 -15.51 -10.20
C GLU A 163 -42.23 -14.60 -11.22
N GLY A 164 -41.54 -13.60 -11.76
CA GLY A 164 -42.07 -12.77 -12.85
C GLY A 164 -42.45 -13.56 -14.11
N ILE A 165 -41.96 -14.80 -14.24
CA ILE A 165 -42.28 -15.75 -15.32
C ILE A 165 -43.31 -16.79 -14.84
N LEU A 166 -43.24 -17.24 -13.58
CA LEU A 166 -44.16 -18.22 -12.98
C LEU A 166 -45.52 -17.64 -12.56
N ASP A 167 -45.61 -16.33 -12.30
CA ASP A 167 -46.86 -15.62 -11.98
C ASP A 167 -47.85 -15.67 -13.15
N GLN A 168 -47.37 -15.85 -14.39
CA GLN A 168 -48.23 -16.08 -15.56
C GLN A 168 -48.81 -17.51 -15.62
N SER A 169 -48.23 -18.47 -14.89
CA SER A 169 -48.65 -19.88 -14.85
C SER A 169 -49.32 -20.31 -13.54
N GLY A 170 -49.57 -19.38 -12.61
CA GLY A 170 -50.47 -19.57 -11.47
C GLY A 170 -50.04 -20.59 -10.39
N THR A 171 -48.78 -21.02 -10.37
CA THR A 171 -48.29 -22.07 -9.46
C THR A 171 -46.86 -21.81 -8.98
N SER A 172 -46.68 -20.98 -7.96
CA SER A 172 -45.39 -20.84 -7.26
C SER A 172 -45.58 -21.00 -5.75
N THR A 173 -44.95 -22.05 -5.20
CA THR A 173 -44.91 -22.40 -3.76
C THR A 173 -43.52 -22.14 -3.15
N TYR A 174 -42.74 -21.22 -3.74
CA TYR A 174 -41.41 -20.90 -3.22
C TYR A 174 -41.53 -20.06 -1.95
N GLN A 175 -41.07 -20.62 -0.83
CA GLN A 175 -40.89 -19.85 0.41
C GLN A 175 -39.56 -19.09 0.33
N SER A 176 -39.63 -17.76 0.37
CA SER A 176 -38.44 -16.91 0.49
C SER A 176 -37.79 -17.10 1.85
N LEU A 177 -36.45 -17.17 1.87
CA LEU A 177 -35.71 -17.16 3.12
C LEU A 177 -35.83 -15.78 3.78
N PRO A 178 -35.85 -15.70 5.13
CA PRO A 178 -35.92 -14.42 5.82
C PRO A 178 -34.75 -13.50 5.48
N VAL A 179 -35.06 -12.25 5.11
CA VAL A 179 -34.07 -11.18 4.85
C VAL A 179 -34.23 -10.12 5.94
N TYR A 180 -33.24 -10.00 6.82
CA TYR A 180 -33.31 -9.08 7.98
C TYR A 180 -32.54 -7.76 7.80
N PHE A 181 -31.50 -7.76 6.96
CA PHE A 181 -30.57 -6.64 6.83
C PHE A 181 -30.23 -6.31 5.36
N GLY A 182 -30.13 -7.34 4.52
CA GLY A 182 -29.66 -7.18 3.14
C GLY A 182 -30.66 -6.46 2.24
N ASN A 183 -30.12 -5.70 1.30
CA ASN A 183 -30.80 -5.21 0.11
C ASN A 183 -29.77 -5.06 -1.03
N VAL A 184 -30.23 -4.79 -2.23
CA VAL A 184 -29.40 -4.67 -3.44
C VAL A 184 -28.35 -3.57 -3.33
N CYS A 185 -28.63 -2.47 -2.61
CA CYS A 185 -27.67 -1.39 -2.39
C CYS A 185 -26.50 -1.88 -1.54
N LEU A 186 -26.78 -2.51 -0.40
CA LEU A 186 -25.73 -3.06 0.48
C LEU A 186 -24.96 -4.21 -0.18
N ARG A 187 -25.62 -5.09 -0.94
CA ARG A 187 -24.94 -6.15 -1.70
C ARG A 187 -24.05 -5.61 -2.81
N PHE A 188 -24.38 -4.45 -3.38
CA PHE A 188 -23.59 -3.82 -4.42
C PHE A 188 -22.32 -3.14 -3.89
N LEU A 189 -22.28 -2.75 -2.61
CA LEU A 189 -21.18 -1.95 -2.06
C LEU A 189 -19.80 -2.64 -2.16
N PRO A 190 -19.63 -3.94 -1.82
CA PRO A 190 -18.36 -4.64 -2.06
C PRO A 190 -18.02 -4.80 -3.55
N VAL A 191 -19.04 -4.86 -4.42
CA VAL A 191 -18.84 -4.89 -5.88
C VAL A 191 -18.36 -3.51 -6.35
N PHE A 192 -18.84 -2.44 -5.74
CA PHE A 192 -18.48 -1.08 -6.08
C PHE A 192 -17.00 -0.79 -5.83
N ASP A 193 -16.44 -1.32 -4.73
CA ASP A 193 -14.99 -1.27 -4.46
C ASP A 193 -14.18 -1.88 -5.61
N ILE A 194 -14.57 -3.08 -6.05
CA ILE A 194 -13.91 -3.77 -7.17
C ILE A 194 -14.05 -2.95 -8.46
N VAL A 195 -15.24 -2.42 -8.74
CA VAL A 195 -15.49 -1.57 -9.91
C VAL A 195 -14.56 -0.35 -9.90
N ILE A 196 -14.44 0.35 -8.78
CA ILE A 196 -13.54 1.51 -8.66
C ILE A 196 -12.10 1.09 -8.96
N HIS A 197 -11.61 0.00 -8.36
CA HIS A 197 -10.26 -0.53 -8.60
C HIS A 197 -10.02 -0.84 -10.08
N ARG A 198 -10.96 -1.52 -10.74
CA ARG A 198 -10.87 -1.80 -12.18
C ARG A 198 -10.81 -0.52 -13.03
N TYR A 199 -11.57 0.51 -12.67
CA TYR A 199 -11.56 1.79 -13.38
C TYR A 199 -10.27 2.57 -13.16
N LEU A 200 -9.70 2.54 -11.95
CA LEU A 200 -8.39 3.13 -11.67
C LEU A 200 -7.30 2.53 -12.56
N GLU A 201 -7.44 1.25 -12.90
CA GLU A 201 -6.47 0.56 -13.73
C GLU A 201 -6.47 0.96 -15.20
N LEU A 202 -7.59 1.46 -15.72
CA LEU A 202 -7.74 1.92 -17.10
C LEU A 202 -7.84 3.46 -17.19
N PRO A 203 -6.79 4.17 -17.64
CA PRO A 203 -6.81 5.62 -17.81
C PRO A 203 -8.03 6.19 -18.59
N PRO A 204 -8.47 5.59 -19.72
CA PRO A 204 -9.53 6.16 -20.55
C PRO A 204 -10.90 6.30 -19.85
N VAL A 205 -11.17 5.54 -18.78
CA VAL A 205 -12.48 5.53 -18.11
C VAL A 205 -12.56 6.47 -16.89
N THR A 206 -11.58 7.37 -16.73
CA THR A 206 -11.50 8.29 -15.57
C THR A 206 -12.77 9.14 -15.38
N LYS A 207 -13.30 9.77 -16.44
CA LYS A 207 -14.53 10.58 -16.34
C LYS A 207 -15.74 9.75 -15.92
N SER A 208 -15.80 8.50 -16.37
CA SER A 208 -16.87 7.56 -16.01
C SER A 208 -16.82 7.23 -14.52
N LEU A 209 -15.61 7.02 -13.97
CA LEU A 209 -15.40 6.83 -12.54
C LEU A 209 -15.82 8.06 -11.73
N GLU A 210 -15.50 9.26 -12.20
CA GLU A 210 -15.93 10.49 -11.53
C GLU A 210 -17.45 10.62 -11.46
N THR A 211 -18.16 10.22 -12.53
CA THR A 211 -19.64 10.18 -12.53
C THR A 211 -20.19 9.12 -11.57
N LEU A 212 -19.55 7.94 -11.51
CA LEU A 212 -19.89 6.88 -10.55
C LEU A 212 -19.80 7.36 -9.11
N LEU A 213 -18.68 7.97 -8.74
CA LEU A 213 -18.44 8.49 -7.39
C LEU A 213 -19.42 9.61 -7.02
N GLU A 214 -19.84 10.44 -7.97
CA GLU A 214 -20.77 11.54 -7.73
C GLU A 214 -22.19 11.07 -7.38
N HIS A 215 -22.67 10.01 -8.03
CA HIS A 215 -24.04 9.56 -7.85
C HIS A 215 -24.20 8.39 -6.87
N LEU A 216 -23.17 7.53 -6.78
CA LEU A 216 -23.20 6.32 -5.94
C LEU A 216 -22.24 6.42 -4.74
N GLY A 217 -21.40 7.45 -4.67
CA GLY A 217 -20.46 7.63 -3.57
C GLY A 217 -21.12 7.76 -2.20
N CYS A 218 -22.35 8.28 -2.13
CA CYS A 218 -23.11 8.37 -0.89
C CYS A 218 -23.40 7.00 -0.26
N LEU A 219 -23.32 5.91 -1.02
CA LEU A 219 -23.48 4.54 -0.51
C LEU A 219 -22.37 4.14 0.47
N TYR A 220 -21.19 4.78 0.40
CA TYR A 220 -20.10 4.57 1.35
C TYR A 220 -20.47 4.93 2.80
N LYS A 221 -21.59 5.65 3.02
CA LYS A 221 -22.19 5.85 4.33
C LYS A 221 -22.40 4.51 5.08
N PHE A 222 -22.69 3.43 4.36
CA PHE A 222 -22.93 2.09 4.91
C PHE A 222 -21.76 1.13 4.73
N HIS A 223 -20.59 1.61 4.32
CA HIS A 223 -19.42 0.76 4.18
C HIS A 223 -18.87 0.41 5.56
N ASP A 224 -18.54 -0.86 5.80
CA ASP A 224 -18.08 -1.31 7.12
C ASP A 224 -16.68 -0.77 7.49
N ARG A 225 -15.82 -0.61 6.49
CA ARG A 225 -14.41 -0.17 6.64
C ARG A 225 -13.95 0.92 5.65
N PRO A 226 -14.60 2.09 5.62
CA PRO A 226 -14.39 3.10 4.58
C PRO A 226 -12.98 3.70 4.60
N VAL A 227 -12.40 3.94 5.79
CA VAL A 227 -11.03 4.47 5.91
C VAL A 227 -10.02 3.42 5.46
N THR A 228 -10.20 2.16 5.88
CA THR A 228 -9.33 1.04 5.48
C THR A 228 -9.39 0.80 3.97
N TYR A 229 -10.58 0.83 3.36
CA TYR A 229 -10.75 0.74 1.92
C TYR A 229 -9.99 1.85 1.19
N LEU A 230 -10.18 3.09 1.63
CA LEU A 230 -9.54 4.26 1.02
C LEU A 230 -8.01 4.21 1.19
N TYR A 231 -7.52 3.83 2.38
CA TYR A 231 -6.11 3.61 2.64
C TYR A 231 -5.52 2.59 1.66
N ASN A 232 -6.12 1.40 1.56
CA ASN A 232 -5.63 0.35 0.66
C ASN A 232 -5.66 0.80 -0.80
N THR A 233 -6.71 1.50 -1.22
CA THR A 233 -6.87 1.99 -2.60
C THR A 233 -5.81 3.03 -2.95
N LEU A 234 -5.63 4.05 -2.09
CA LEU A 234 -4.61 5.09 -2.30
C LEU A 234 -3.19 4.52 -2.25
N HIS A 235 -2.94 3.59 -1.33
CA HIS A 235 -1.64 2.97 -1.16
C HIS A 235 -1.27 2.08 -2.35
N TYR A 236 -2.19 1.18 -2.75
CA TYR A 236 -1.94 0.22 -3.84
C TYR A 236 -1.86 0.91 -5.21
N TYR A 237 -2.73 1.90 -5.46
CA TYR A 237 -2.80 2.61 -6.73
C TYR A 237 -2.02 3.93 -6.75
N GLU A 238 -1.06 4.12 -5.83
CA GLU A 238 -0.24 5.36 -5.73
C GLU A 238 0.27 5.80 -7.11
N LYS A 239 0.93 4.90 -7.85
CA LYS A 239 1.47 5.18 -9.19
C LYS A 239 0.41 5.58 -10.22
N LYS A 240 -0.82 5.05 -10.10
CA LYS A 240 -1.93 5.35 -11.04
C LYS A 240 -2.69 6.63 -10.66
N LEU A 241 -2.59 7.07 -9.40
CA LEU A 241 -3.30 8.21 -8.84
C LEU A 241 -2.43 9.46 -8.67
N ARG A 242 -1.09 9.32 -8.63
CA ARG A 242 -0.11 10.40 -8.42
C ARG A 242 -0.44 11.65 -9.23
N ASP A 243 -0.62 11.47 -10.54
CA ASP A 243 -0.84 12.57 -11.48
C ASP A 243 -2.34 12.87 -11.74
N ARG A 244 -3.24 12.18 -11.04
CA ARG A 244 -4.71 12.32 -11.20
C ARG A 244 -5.34 12.98 -9.98
N LEU A 245 -4.86 14.17 -9.65
CA LEU A 245 -5.27 14.92 -8.45
C LEU A 245 -6.79 15.12 -8.32
N PRO A 246 -7.55 15.50 -9.38
CA PRO A 246 -9.00 15.67 -9.28
C PRO A 246 -9.71 14.37 -8.90
N LEU A 247 -9.31 13.25 -9.52
CA LEU A 247 -9.87 11.93 -9.24
C LEU A 247 -9.55 11.49 -7.81
N LYS A 248 -8.29 11.67 -7.38
CA LYS A 248 -7.87 11.37 -6.01
C LYS A 248 -8.70 12.14 -4.98
N ARG A 249 -8.91 13.43 -5.22
CA ARG A 249 -9.77 14.28 -4.39
C ARG A 249 -11.22 13.79 -4.39
N LYS A 250 -11.77 13.47 -5.56
CA LYS A 250 -13.16 13.00 -5.69
C LYS A 250 -13.37 11.66 -4.98
N LEU A 251 -12.38 10.77 -4.99
CA LEU A 251 -12.41 9.51 -4.25
C LEU A 251 -12.44 9.75 -2.72
N VAL A 252 -11.53 10.58 -2.20
CA VAL A 252 -11.50 10.94 -0.77
C VAL A 252 -12.83 11.61 -0.35
N SER A 253 -13.32 12.53 -1.17
CA SER A 253 -14.60 13.24 -0.94
C SER A 253 -15.79 12.29 -0.94
N ALA A 254 -15.87 11.39 -1.92
CA ALA A 254 -16.99 10.45 -2.03
C ALA A 254 -17.03 9.48 -0.84
N VAL A 255 -15.89 8.92 -0.44
CA VAL A 255 -15.83 7.94 0.65
C VAL A 255 -15.98 8.62 2.01
N LEU A 256 -15.10 9.56 2.36
CA LEU A 256 -15.12 10.17 3.70
C LEU A 256 -16.22 11.22 3.85
N GLY A 257 -16.56 11.94 2.77
CA GLY A 257 -17.66 12.92 2.79
C GLY A 257 -19.03 12.27 3.01
N SER A 258 -19.22 11.03 2.59
CA SER A 258 -20.45 10.28 2.88
C SER A 258 -20.70 9.99 4.37
N LEU A 259 -19.66 10.16 5.20
CA LEU A 259 -19.71 9.90 6.63
C LEU A 259 -19.96 11.18 7.46
N CYS A 260 -19.94 12.37 6.86
CA CYS A 260 -20.02 13.65 7.57
C CYS A 260 -21.31 13.81 8.40
N ASP A 261 -22.42 13.22 7.95
CA ASP A 261 -23.71 13.33 8.64
C ASP A 261 -23.85 12.37 9.84
N ILE A 262 -23.01 11.33 9.90
CA ILE A 262 -23.09 10.26 10.92
C ILE A 262 -21.91 10.28 11.89
N ARG A 263 -20.80 10.95 11.54
CA ARG A 263 -19.62 11.09 12.39
C ARG A 263 -19.48 12.52 12.85
N ALA A 264 -19.01 12.69 14.09
CA ALA A 264 -18.79 14.02 14.65
C ALA A 264 -17.71 14.79 13.86
N PRO A 265 -17.78 16.14 13.81
CA PRO A 265 -16.74 16.97 13.22
C PRO A 265 -15.36 16.67 13.83
N GLY A 266 -14.32 16.67 13.00
CA GLY A 266 -12.96 16.32 13.42
C GLY A 266 -12.70 14.82 13.56
N TRP A 267 -13.64 13.95 13.18
CA TRP A 267 -13.43 12.50 13.23
C TRP A 267 -12.35 11.99 12.26
N SER A 268 -12.15 12.61 11.08
CA SER A 268 -11.17 12.12 10.09
C SER A 268 -10.18 13.18 9.60
N LEU A 269 -10.58 13.97 8.59
CA LEU A 269 -9.71 14.93 7.90
C LEU A 269 -9.45 16.17 8.76
N SER A 270 -8.25 16.73 8.69
CA SER A 270 -7.94 17.99 9.36
C SER A 270 -8.71 19.16 8.77
N GLU A 271 -8.90 20.21 9.57
CA GLU A 271 -9.60 21.42 9.15
C GLU A 271 -8.96 22.08 7.91
N GLN A 272 -7.62 22.15 7.87
CA GLN A 272 -6.90 22.73 6.73
C GLN A 272 -7.08 21.92 5.44
N TYR A 273 -7.12 20.58 5.56
CA TYR A 273 -7.43 19.72 4.43
C TYR A 273 -8.87 19.93 3.95
N LEU A 274 -9.84 20.04 4.87
CA LEU A 274 -11.24 20.33 4.52
C LEU A 274 -11.41 21.69 3.81
N GLN A 275 -10.68 22.72 4.23
CA GLN A 275 -10.65 24.02 3.53
C GLN A 275 -10.13 23.87 2.10
N TYR A 276 -9.07 23.07 1.90
CA TYR A 276 -8.59 22.73 0.56
C TYR A 276 -9.66 21.98 -0.27
N MET A 277 -10.37 21.03 0.33
CA MET A 277 -11.42 20.27 -0.34
C MET A 277 -12.59 21.17 -0.78
N ALA A 278 -12.95 22.17 0.03
CA ALA A 278 -14.03 23.12 -0.26
C ALA A 278 -13.70 24.06 -1.44
N ASN A 279 -12.42 24.39 -1.65
CA ASN A 279 -11.96 25.31 -2.70
C ASN A 279 -11.84 24.68 -4.10
N ALA A 280 -12.50 23.55 -4.35
CA ALA A 280 -12.34 22.76 -5.58
C ALA A 280 -12.82 23.45 -6.88
N GLY A 281 -13.59 24.53 -6.78
CA GLY A 281 -14.12 25.29 -7.92
C GLY A 281 -13.23 26.42 -8.47
N GLN A 282 -12.06 26.69 -7.85
CA GLN A 282 -11.11 27.69 -8.34
C GLN A 282 -9.98 27.00 -9.10
N ASP A 283 -9.66 27.46 -10.32
CA ASP A 283 -8.77 26.87 -11.35
C ASP A 283 -7.29 26.63 -10.95
N LYS A 284 -6.94 26.54 -9.66
CA LYS A 284 -5.60 26.17 -9.19
C LYS A 284 -5.67 25.14 -8.06
N PRO A 285 -5.49 23.84 -8.36
CA PRO A 285 -5.33 22.83 -7.33
C PRO A 285 -3.87 22.80 -6.87
N THR A 286 -3.35 23.89 -6.32
CA THR A 286 -1.94 24.03 -5.95
C THR A 286 -1.78 24.40 -4.47
N TRP A 287 -2.58 23.78 -3.59
CA TRP A 287 -2.28 23.89 -2.17
C TRP A 287 -1.02 23.09 -1.88
N VAL A 288 0.06 23.78 -1.52
CA VAL A 288 1.28 23.16 -1.02
C VAL A 288 1.27 23.37 0.49
N PRO A 289 1.03 22.32 1.30
CA PRO A 289 1.00 22.49 2.75
C PRO A 289 2.35 22.92 3.29
N GLU A 290 2.34 23.86 4.22
CA GLU A 290 3.55 24.32 4.93
C GLU A 290 3.95 23.34 6.03
N LEU A 291 5.15 23.51 6.62
CA LEU A 291 5.66 22.61 7.66
C LEU A 291 4.72 22.50 8.87
N ASP A 292 4.09 23.61 9.26
CA ASP A 292 3.15 23.68 10.39
C ASP A 292 1.93 22.76 10.22
N TYR A 293 1.48 22.54 8.97
CA TYR A 293 0.45 21.55 8.68
C TYR A 293 0.90 20.13 9.04
N TYR A 294 2.11 19.73 8.63
CA TYR A 294 2.65 18.41 8.95
C TYR A 294 2.94 18.25 10.44
N ILE A 295 3.40 19.30 11.14
CA ILE A 295 3.58 19.30 12.59
C ILE A 295 2.25 18.99 13.29
N ARG A 296 1.15 19.66 12.91
CA ARG A 296 -0.18 19.40 13.47
C ARG A 296 -0.71 18.00 13.17
N LEU A 297 -0.48 17.49 11.96
CA LEU A 297 -0.86 16.13 11.58
C LEU A 297 -0.10 15.05 12.37
N VAL A 298 1.19 15.24 12.60
CA VAL A 298 1.97 14.33 13.44
C VAL A 298 1.52 14.45 14.89
N LYS A 299 1.30 15.68 15.37
CA LYS A 299 0.85 15.96 16.73
C LYS A 299 -0.44 15.22 17.09
N ARG A 300 -1.45 15.18 16.22
CA ARG A 300 -2.71 14.47 16.54
C ARG A 300 -2.51 12.98 16.80
N VAL A 301 -1.53 12.35 16.16
CA VAL A 301 -1.19 10.93 16.39
C VAL A 301 -0.37 10.80 17.68
N VAL A 302 0.58 11.71 17.94
CA VAL A 302 1.35 11.77 19.19
C VAL A 302 0.43 11.91 20.41
N ASP A 303 -0.47 12.89 20.37
CA ASP A 303 -1.41 13.16 21.47
C ASP A 303 -2.33 11.95 21.70
N THR A 304 -2.80 11.31 20.62
CA THR A 304 -3.59 10.07 20.70
C THR A 304 -2.83 8.93 21.37
N LEU A 305 -1.56 8.70 21.02
CA LEU A 305 -0.73 7.65 21.64
C LEU A 305 -0.42 7.94 23.10
N ASN A 306 -0.35 9.21 23.48
CA ASN A 306 -0.15 9.65 24.86
C ASN A 306 -1.45 9.62 25.69
N GLY A 307 -2.58 9.25 25.09
CA GLY A 307 -3.87 9.13 25.78
C GLY A 307 -4.74 10.38 25.77
N ASP A 308 -4.38 11.40 24.99
CA ASP A 308 -5.16 12.64 24.81
C ASP A 308 -5.57 12.81 23.33
N PRO A 309 -6.44 11.94 22.79
CA PRO A 309 -6.79 11.99 21.37
C PRO A 309 -7.56 13.27 21.04
N PRO A 310 -7.15 14.04 20.01
CA PRO A 310 -7.93 15.19 19.52
C PRO A 310 -9.14 14.75 18.67
N PHE A 311 -9.41 13.45 18.61
CA PHE A 311 -10.53 12.86 17.89
C PHE A 311 -11.74 12.70 18.83
N PRO A 312 -12.97 12.83 18.32
CA PRO A 312 -14.17 12.67 19.13
C PRO A 312 -14.29 11.24 19.70
N PRO A 313 -14.85 11.09 20.92
CA PRO A 313 -15.08 9.78 21.52
C PRO A 313 -15.89 8.86 20.61
N THR A 314 -15.40 7.63 20.44
CA THR A 314 -15.97 6.64 19.51
C THR A 314 -16.08 5.28 20.21
N ASP A 315 -17.20 4.57 20.02
CA ASP A 315 -17.37 3.20 20.53
C ASP A 315 -16.67 2.18 19.61
N TRP A 316 -15.43 1.84 19.92
CA TRP A 316 -14.56 1.01 19.08
C TRP A 316 -15.10 -0.40 18.79
N ARG A 317 -16.11 -0.89 19.53
CA ARG A 317 -16.73 -2.20 19.29
C ARG A 317 -17.45 -2.28 17.94
N PHE A 318 -17.91 -1.14 17.44
CA PHE A 318 -18.72 -1.03 16.22
C PHE A 318 -18.02 -0.22 15.12
N ASN A 319 -16.69 -0.11 15.18
CA ASN A 319 -15.91 0.65 14.21
C ASN A 319 -14.86 -0.24 13.56
N GLU A 320 -14.35 0.19 12.41
CA GLU A 320 -13.38 -0.57 11.63
C GLU A 320 -12.02 -0.72 12.34
N PHE A 321 -11.72 0.17 13.29
CA PHE A 321 -10.48 0.17 14.07
C PHE A 321 -10.72 -0.27 15.51
N PRO A 322 -9.78 -1.03 16.10
CA PRO A 322 -9.92 -1.55 17.45
C PRO A 322 -9.69 -0.50 18.55
N ASN A 323 -9.04 0.62 18.24
CA ASN A 323 -8.65 1.65 19.21
C ASN A 323 -8.35 3.01 18.55
N PRO A 324 -8.22 4.10 19.34
CA PRO A 324 -7.95 5.44 18.82
C PRO A 324 -6.64 5.54 18.03
N ALA A 325 -5.59 4.82 18.44
CA ALA A 325 -4.28 4.88 17.83
C ALA A 325 -4.29 4.35 16.39
N ALA A 326 -4.92 3.20 16.16
CA ALA A 326 -5.10 2.63 14.83
C ALA A 326 -5.90 3.58 13.93
N HIS A 327 -7.00 4.13 14.45
CA HIS A 327 -7.79 5.12 13.74
C HIS A 327 -6.97 6.36 13.35
N ALA A 328 -6.29 6.99 14.30
CA ALA A 328 -5.45 8.17 14.10
C ALA A 328 -4.37 7.94 13.05
N LEU A 329 -3.72 6.76 13.06
CA LEU A 329 -2.73 6.36 12.07
C LEU A 329 -3.34 6.34 10.66
N TYR A 330 -4.39 5.56 10.45
CA TYR A 330 -4.92 5.33 9.11
C TYR A 330 -5.61 6.55 8.50
N VAL A 331 -6.34 7.36 9.29
CA VAL A 331 -6.90 8.63 8.77
C VAL A 331 -5.79 9.61 8.39
N THR A 332 -4.66 9.60 9.10
CA THR A 332 -3.49 10.41 8.76
C THR A 332 -2.78 9.93 7.52
N CYS A 333 -2.58 8.63 7.34
CA CYS A 333 -2.02 8.09 6.11
C CYS A 333 -2.92 8.39 4.89
N VAL A 334 -4.25 8.24 5.04
CA VAL A 334 -5.22 8.57 3.99
C VAL A 334 -5.12 10.04 3.60
N GLU A 335 -5.10 10.95 4.58
CA GLU A 335 -5.00 12.39 4.34
C GLU A 335 -3.67 12.77 3.66
N LEU A 336 -2.54 12.21 4.12
CA LEU A 336 -1.22 12.41 3.53
C LEU A 336 -1.17 11.94 2.08
N MET A 337 -1.72 10.76 1.77
CA MET A 337 -1.80 10.25 0.40
C MET A 337 -2.76 11.08 -0.47
N GLY A 338 -3.79 11.67 0.14
CA GLY A 338 -4.77 12.54 -0.49
C GLY A 338 -4.26 13.93 -0.85
N LEU A 339 -3.07 14.35 -0.40
CA LEU A 339 -2.52 15.68 -0.67
C LEU A 339 -2.24 15.92 -2.17
N PRO A 340 -2.39 17.16 -2.68
CA PRO A 340 -2.08 17.51 -4.07
C PRO A 340 -0.59 17.78 -4.33
N VAL A 341 0.31 17.10 -3.61
CA VAL A 341 1.75 17.24 -3.77
C VAL A 341 2.40 15.88 -4.05
N PRO A 342 3.57 15.84 -4.70
CA PRO A 342 4.30 14.59 -4.95
C PRO A 342 4.63 13.86 -3.64
N PRO A 343 4.64 12.52 -3.65
CA PRO A 343 4.89 11.73 -2.45
C PRO A 343 6.28 11.96 -1.86
N GLU A 344 7.28 12.21 -2.70
CA GLU A 344 8.65 12.53 -2.26
C GLU A 344 8.69 13.87 -1.50
N GLN A 345 7.83 14.82 -1.86
CA GLN A 345 7.71 16.10 -1.16
C GLN A 345 7.03 15.91 0.21
N VAL A 346 5.98 15.10 0.31
CA VAL A 346 5.35 14.73 1.58
C VAL A 346 6.36 14.03 2.49
N GLY A 347 7.09 13.04 1.96
CA GLY A 347 8.12 12.32 2.72
C GLY A 347 9.19 13.25 3.29
N ASN A 348 9.72 14.16 2.48
CA ASN A 348 10.69 15.16 2.97
C ASN A 348 10.10 16.13 3.99
N ALA A 349 8.85 16.57 3.80
CA ALA A 349 8.17 17.46 4.76
C ALA A 349 7.94 16.77 6.11
N LEU A 350 7.59 15.48 6.12
CA LEU A 350 7.48 14.66 7.34
C LEU A 350 8.83 14.54 8.04
N LEU A 351 9.93 14.28 7.32
CA LEU A 351 11.26 14.26 7.92
C LEU A 351 11.66 15.63 8.49
N ASP A 352 11.24 16.72 7.84
CA ASP A 352 11.54 18.08 8.27
C ASP A 352 10.76 18.51 9.52
N VAL A 353 9.68 17.82 9.91
CA VAL A 353 8.98 18.03 11.20
C VAL A 353 9.97 17.94 12.36
N ILE A 354 10.87 16.96 12.33
CA ILE A 354 11.88 16.77 13.37
C ILE A 354 13.13 17.64 13.12
N MET A 355 13.58 17.76 11.87
CA MET A 355 14.81 18.51 11.57
C MET A 355 14.69 20.03 11.73
N ARG A 356 13.49 20.57 11.52
CA ARG A 356 13.22 22.01 11.55
C ARG A 356 12.22 22.40 12.62
N GLY A 357 11.32 21.49 13.00
CA GLY A 357 10.28 21.74 14.00
C GLY A 357 10.72 21.48 15.45
N TYR A 358 11.96 21.06 15.72
CA TYR A 358 12.47 20.87 17.09
C TYR A 358 12.40 22.14 17.96
N THR A 359 12.26 23.32 17.35
CA THR A 359 12.08 24.60 18.05
C THR A 359 10.65 24.79 18.59
N VAL A 360 9.68 24.07 18.03
CA VAL A 360 8.25 24.14 18.40
C VAL A 360 7.83 22.91 19.20
N ILE A 361 8.50 21.78 18.99
CA ILE A 361 8.26 20.53 19.72
C ILE A 361 8.97 20.61 21.07
N ALA A 362 8.24 20.37 22.15
CA ALA A 362 8.82 20.32 23.49
C ALA A 362 9.88 19.20 23.57
N SER A 363 11.03 19.49 24.20
CA SER A 363 12.18 18.58 24.21
C SER A 363 11.87 17.20 24.81
N ASP A 364 10.96 17.12 25.77
CA ASP A 364 10.50 15.87 26.39
C ASP A 364 9.62 15.03 25.45
N GLN A 365 9.02 15.63 24.43
CA GLN A 365 8.12 14.96 23.48
C GLN A 365 8.81 14.50 22.19
N ILE A 366 10.06 14.90 21.95
CA ILE A 366 10.75 14.69 20.67
C ILE A 366 10.81 13.22 20.25
N HIS A 367 11.01 12.31 21.20
CA HIS A 367 11.03 10.86 20.95
C HIS A 367 9.66 10.33 20.51
N SER A 368 8.55 10.86 21.06
CA SER A 368 7.21 10.48 20.64
C SER A 368 6.93 10.92 19.19
N TYR A 369 7.39 12.10 18.80
CA TYR A 369 7.31 12.55 17.40
C TYR A 369 8.15 11.67 16.46
N ILE A 370 9.39 11.34 16.85
CA ILE A 370 10.26 10.42 16.09
C ILE A 370 9.60 9.06 15.92
N ASN A 371 9.00 8.52 16.99
CA ASN A 371 8.27 7.25 16.97
C ASN A 371 7.08 7.29 15.98
N VAL A 372 6.25 8.34 16.07
CA VAL A 372 5.09 8.52 15.19
C VAL A 372 5.50 8.71 13.74
N LEU A 373 6.58 9.44 13.45
CA LEU A 373 7.07 9.58 12.08
C LEU A 373 7.53 8.25 11.50
N GLY A 374 8.23 7.42 12.29
CA GLY A 374 8.58 6.07 11.88
C GLY A 374 7.35 5.23 11.54
N LEU A 375 6.32 5.30 12.38
CA LEU A 375 5.04 4.60 12.21
C LEU A 375 4.26 5.09 10.97
N LEU A 376 4.19 6.40 10.75
CA LEU A 376 3.51 6.99 9.59
C LEU A 376 4.24 6.64 8.30
N MET A 377 5.56 6.80 8.27
CA MET A 377 6.36 6.53 7.08
C MET A 377 6.38 5.03 6.74
N SER A 378 6.34 4.13 7.73
CA SER A 378 6.23 2.68 7.45
C SER A 378 4.84 2.29 6.91
N ALA A 379 3.79 3.05 7.21
CA ALA A 379 2.44 2.85 6.70
C ALA A 379 2.17 3.58 5.36
N LEU A 380 3.14 4.30 4.79
CA LEU A 380 2.99 4.98 3.50
C LEU A 380 3.67 4.18 2.36
N PRO A 381 3.27 4.42 1.09
CA PRO A 381 3.93 3.80 -0.07
C PRO A 381 5.42 4.13 -0.21
N ASP A 382 6.15 3.30 -0.96
CA ASP A 382 7.60 3.42 -1.21
C ASP A 382 8.12 4.85 -1.44
N PRO A 383 7.54 5.66 -2.34
CA PRO A 383 8.08 6.98 -2.67
C PRO A 383 8.08 7.96 -1.50
N TYR A 384 7.27 7.73 -0.47
CA TYR A 384 7.24 8.57 0.74
C TYR A 384 8.45 8.27 1.62
N TRP A 385 8.72 6.99 1.90
CA TRP A 385 9.74 6.60 2.87
C TRP A 385 11.13 6.39 2.30
N THR A 386 11.28 6.18 0.98
CA THR A 386 12.60 6.14 0.33
C THR A 386 13.34 7.48 0.39
N THR A 387 12.64 8.57 0.66
CA THR A 387 13.25 9.89 0.89
C THR A 387 14.24 9.90 2.07
N LEU A 388 14.02 9.05 3.08
CA LEU A 388 14.95 8.87 4.20
C LEU A 388 16.25 8.21 3.74
N GLN A 389 16.19 7.27 2.79
CA GLN A 389 17.37 6.64 2.21
C GLN A 389 18.23 7.66 1.44
N ASP A 390 17.58 8.54 0.67
CA ASP A 390 18.29 9.62 -0.02
C ASP A 390 18.90 10.62 0.98
N ARG A 391 18.22 10.88 2.10
CA ARG A 391 18.75 11.71 3.19
C ARG A 391 19.96 11.06 3.86
N LEU A 392 19.93 9.76 4.13
CA LEU A 392 21.09 9.01 4.65
C LEU A 392 22.30 9.12 3.73
N ILE A 393 22.09 9.02 2.41
CA ILE A 393 23.17 9.20 1.42
C ILE A 393 23.74 10.62 1.50
N ARG A 394 22.88 11.64 1.57
CA ARG A 394 23.35 13.04 1.70
C ARG A 394 24.13 13.26 2.99
N VAL A 395 23.69 12.67 4.10
CA VAL A 395 24.35 12.78 5.40
C VAL A 395 25.71 12.08 5.38
N ILE A 396 25.80 10.84 4.89
CA ILE A 396 27.06 10.10 4.84
C ILE A 396 28.08 10.77 3.90
N GLN A 397 27.61 11.41 2.82
CA GLN A 397 28.46 12.15 1.88
C GLN A 397 28.77 13.59 2.31
N SER A 398 28.31 14.01 3.50
CA SER A 398 28.54 15.37 3.97
C SER A 398 30.04 15.66 4.17
N PRO A 399 30.48 16.91 3.97
CA PRO A 399 31.89 17.27 4.15
C PRO A 399 32.42 16.96 5.56
N ALA A 400 31.56 17.08 6.57
CA ALA A 400 31.94 16.85 7.97
C ALA A 400 32.24 15.38 8.28
N LEU A 401 31.54 14.43 7.66
CA LEU A 401 31.91 13.01 7.79
C LEU A 401 33.06 12.63 6.84
N LEU A 402 33.17 13.27 5.69
CA LEU A 402 34.22 12.94 4.71
C LEU A 402 35.62 13.42 5.15
N HIS A 403 35.71 14.63 5.70
CA HIS A 403 36.98 15.27 6.07
C HIS A 403 37.23 15.31 7.57
N GLY A 404 36.30 14.77 8.37
CA GLY A 404 36.28 14.91 9.82
C GLY A 404 35.79 16.28 10.27
N THR A 405 35.31 16.36 11.52
CA THR A 405 34.99 17.64 12.14
C THR A 405 36.10 18.07 13.08
N THR A 406 36.51 19.34 13.04
CA THR A 406 37.65 19.81 13.85
C THR A 406 37.32 19.92 15.34
N ASN A 407 36.04 19.89 15.72
CA ASN A 407 35.57 20.32 17.05
C ASN A 407 34.68 19.30 17.78
N CYS A 408 34.26 18.21 17.14
CA CYS A 408 33.38 17.22 17.75
C CYS A 408 33.76 15.80 17.34
N ASP A 409 33.78 14.90 18.31
CA ASP A 409 33.96 13.47 18.07
C ASP A 409 32.72 12.88 17.36
N ILE A 410 32.93 11.86 16.52
CA ILE A 410 31.85 11.23 15.74
C ILE A 410 30.80 10.57 16.64
N PHE A 411 31.20 10.01 17.78
CA PHE A 411 30.26 9.42 18.74
C PHE A 411 29.36 10.48 19.38
N ASP A 412 29.88 11.68 19.62
CA ASP A 412 29.08 12.82 20.05
C ASP A 412 28.12 13.28 18.96
N LEU A 413 28.56 13.32 17.70
CA LEU A 413 27.72 13.67 16.57
C LEU A 413 26.57 12.68 16.36
N CYS A 414 26.76 11.40 16.72
CA CYS A 414 25.73 10.37 16.60
C CYS A 414 24.84 10.26 17.86
N ASN A 415 25.21 10.92 18.97
CA ASN A 415 24.46 10.87 20.21
C ASN A 415 23.29 11.86 20.22
N PHE A 416 22.06 11.32 20.08
CA PHE A 416 20.84 12.13 20.04
C PHE A 416 20.65 12.99 21.30
N ASN A 417 20.83 12.43 22.49
CA ASN A 417 20.59 13.17 23.74
C ASN A 417 21.57 14.33 23.90
N ARG A 418 22.87 14.10 23.66
CA ARG A 418 23.88 15.16 23.74
C ARG A 418 23.60 16.29 22.75
N THR A 419 23.25 15.94 21.53
CA THR A 419 23.06 16.91 20.43
C THR A 419 21.75 17.69 20.56
N HIS A 420 20.66 17.02 20.94
CA HIS A 420 19.37 17.66 21.21
C HIS A 420 19.44 18.64 22.39
N HIS A 421 20.01 18.23 23.53
CA HIS A 421 20.14 19.10 24.70
C HIS A 421 21.09 20.28 24.49
N SER A 422 22.10 20.12 23.64
CA SER A 422 23.02 21.21 23.30
C SER A 422 22.46 22.19 22.26
N LEU A 423 21.23 21.97 21.78
CA LEU A 423 20.59 22.74 20.70
C LEU A 423 21.47 22.88 19.45
N LEU A 424 22.37 21.92 19.24
CA LEU A 424 23.22 21.89 18.07
C LEU A 424 22.35 21.43 16.89
N SER A 425 22.37 22.20 15.80
CA SER A 425 21.79 21.79 14.53
C SER A 425 22.57 20.59 13.99
N ASN A 426 22.20 19.39 14.44
CA ASN A 426 22.89 18.15 14.12
C ASN A 426 21.99 17.22 13.31
N GLN A 427 22.19 17.24 12.00
CA GLN A 427 21.50 16.35 11.06
C GLN A 427 21.88 14.86 11.22
N TYR A 428 23.03 14.53 11.80
CA TYR A 428 23.55 13.15 11.94
C TYR A 428 22.70 12.35 12.93
N ALA A 429 22.68 12.75 14.21
CA ALA A 429 21.94 12.05 15.25
C ALA A 429 20.44 12.01 14.98
N TYR A 430 19.87 13.09 14.45
CA TYR A 430 18.44 13.15 14.13
C TYR A 430 18.09 12.24 12.94
N THR A 431 18.93 12.20 11.89
CA THR A 431 18.69 11.30 10.75
C THR A 431 18.83 9.85 11.18
N LEU A 432 19.78 9.57 12.06
CA LEU A 432 19.97 8.27 12.67
C LEU A 432 18.73 7.85 13.48
N ALA A 433 18.22 8.73 14.36
CA ALA A 433 17.03 8.45 15.16
C ALA A 433 15.78 8.20 14.30
N LEU A 434 15.57 8.99 13.23
CA LEU A 434 14.48 8.75 12.28
C LEU A 434 14.64 7.43 11.52
N THR A 435 15.86 7.08 11.13
CA THR A 435 16.19 5.80 10.48
C THR A 435 15.88 4.64 11.41
N HIS A 436 16.30 4.76 12.66
CA HIS A 436 16.04 3.74 13.67
C HIS A 436 14.55 3.57 13.92
N SER A 437 13.80 4.67 14.04
CA SER A 437 12.35 4.63 14.23
C SER A 437 11.61 4.02 13.03
N LEU A 438 11.92 4.45 11.80
CA LEU A 438 11.28 3.90 10.59
C LEU A 438 11.57 2.40 10.46
N TRP A 439 12.83 1.98 10.60
CA TRP A 439 13.18 0.57 10.47
C TRP A 439 12.73 -0.27 11.64
N HIS A 440 12.43 0.31 12.79
CA HIS A 440 11.74 -0.39 13.88
C HIS A 440 10.30 -0.74 13.48
N HIS A 441 9.56 0.22 12.90
CA HIS A 441 8.17 0.05 12.47
C HIS A 441 8.00 -0.58 11.07
N ALA A 442 9.09 -0.74 10.32
CA ALA A 442 9.04 -1.29 8.96
C ALA A 442 8.48 -2.72 8.94
N GLY A 443 7.58 -3.01 8.01
CA GLY A 443 7.08 -4.37 7.78
C GLY A 443 8.11 -5.27 7.11
N LEU A 444 7.84 -6.58 7.03
CA LEU A 444 8.72 -7.59 6.43
C LEU A 444 9.14 -7.26 4.98
N GLY A 445 8.25 -6.66 4.19
CA GLY A 445 8.56 -6.22 2.83
C GLY A 445 9.61 -5.11 2.81
N GLN A 446 9.38 -4.02 3.55
CA GLN A 446 10.27 -2.85 3.62
C GLN A 446 11.64 -3.21 4.20
N ILE A 447 11.67 -3.91 5.34
CA ILE A 447 12.93 -4.28 6.00
C ILE A 447 13.79 -5.20 5.13
N SER A 448 13.17 -6.02 4.28
CA SER A 448 13.90 -6.90 3.35
C SER A 448 14.65 -6.16 2.24
N CYS A 449 14.26 -4.92 1.94
CA CYS A 449 14.92 -4.07 0.96
C CYS A 449 16.15 -3.33 1.53
N VAL A 450 16.19 -3.12 2.86
CA VAL A 450 17.22 -2.33 3.55
C VAL A 450 18.65 -2.89 3.33
N PRO A 451 18.93 -4.20 3.42
CA PRO A 451 20.27 -4.74 3.16
C PRO A 451 20.75 -4.48 1.74
N THR A 452 19.84 -4.58 0.76
CA THR A 452 20.17 -4.30 -0.64
C THR A 452 20.51 -2.82 -0.83
N PHE A 453 19.74 -1.92 -0.19
CA PHE A 453 20.04 -0.49 -0.16
C PHE A 453 21.42 -0.21 0.46
N ILE A 454 21.71 -0.79 1.62
CA ILE A 454 23.00 -0.63 2.31
C ILE A 454 24.14 -1.05 1.40
N LYS A 455 24.09 -2.27 0.86
CA LYS A 455 25.16 -2.84 0.03
C LYS A 455 25.37 -2.09 -1.28
N LYS A 456 24.29 -1.69 -1.96
CA LYS A 456 24.37 -1.13 -3.32
C LYS A 456 24.49 0.39 -3.37
N ARG A 457 24.01 1.11 -2.35
CA ARG A 457 23.94 2.58 -2.37
C ARG A 457 24.68 3.24 -1.21
N LEU A 458 24.53 2.75 0.02
CA LEU A 458 25.09 3.42 1.20
C LEU A 458 26.57 3.10 1.43
N ALA A 459 26.92 1.82 1.56
CA ALA A 459 28.29 1.37 1.82
C ALA A 459 29.32 1.83 0.76
N PRO A 460 29.00 1.87 -0.55
CA PRO A 460 29.94 2.39 -1.56
C PRO A 460 30.32 3.87 -1.40
N CYS A 461 29.58 4.63 -0.58
CA CYS A 461 29.89 6.03 -0.31
C CYS A 461 30.95 6.21 0.79
N VAL A 462 31.29 5.14 1.53
CA VAL A 462 32.16 5.18 2.70
C VAL A 462 33.63 5.15 2.29
N LYS A 463 34.37 6.19 2.67
CA LYS A 463 35.79 6.39 2.38
C LYS A 463 36.60 6.87 3.58
N SER A 464 35.96 7.52 4.56
CA SER A 464 36.60 7.99 5.81
C SER A 464 36.18 7.14 7.01
N GLU A 465 36.92 7.26 8.11
CA GLU A 465 36.63 6.59 9.38
C GLU A 465 35.27 7.00 9.97
N ASP A 466 34.97 8.31 10.01
CA ASP A 466 33.69 8.82 10.53
C ASP A 466 32.47 8.31 9.73
N GLN A 467 32.60 8.18 8.40
CA GLN A 467 31.56 7.59 7.56
C GLN A 467 31.33 6.11 7.89
N PHE A 468 32.40 5.37 8.20
CA PHE A 468 32.31 3.97 8.59
C PHE A 468 31.60 3.81 9.93
N ILE A 469 31.97 4.62 10.93
CA ILE A 469 31.32 4.62 12.25
C ILE A 469 29.83 4.99 12.11
N PHE A 470 29.50 5.99 11.29
CA PHE A 470 28.11 6.33 10.99
C PHE A 470 27.36 5.16 10.33
N LEU A 471 27.97 4.45 9.38
CA LEU A 471 27.41 3.25 8.76
C LEU A 471 27.14 2.16 9.81
N CYS A 472 28.07 1.95 10.74
CA CYS A 472 27.91 1.01 11.85
C CYS A 472 26.73 1.38 12.75
N HIS A 473 26.54 2.66 13.07
CA HIS A 473 25.38 3.13 13.83
C HIS A 473 24.05 2.91 13.09
N VAL A 474 24.04 2.98 11.76
CA VAL A 474 22.86 2.68 10.95
C VAL A 474 22.53 1.19 10.97
N ILE A 475 23.51 0.31 10.83
CA ILE A 475 23.30 -1.14 10.67
C ILE A 475 23.13 -1.86 12.01
N GLY A 476 23.98 -1.53 13.00
CA GLY A 476 24.17 -2.28 14.23
C GLY A 476 22.86 -2.63 14.96
N PRO A 477 21.97 -1.66 15.24
CA PRO A 477 20.73 -1.92 15.98
C PRO A 477 19.79 -2.93 15.32
N PHE A 478 19.92 -3.16 14.01
CA PHE A 478 19.04 -4.04 13.24
C PHE A 478 19.63 -5.42 12.97
N LEU A 479 20.87 -5.69 13.39
CA LEU A 479 21.51 -6.99 13.19
C LEU A 479 20.70 -8.14 13.79
N GLN A 480 20.18 -7.97 15.02
CA GLN A 480 19.33 -8.99 15.66
C GLN A 480 18.06 -9.24 14.85
N ARG A 481 17.43 -8.18 14.33
CA ARG A 481 16.22 -8.28 13.51
C ARG A 481 16.51 -9.01 12.20
N PHE A 482 17.57 -8.62 11.49
CA PHE A 482 18.01 -9.29 10.27
C PHE A 482 18.37 -10.75 10.54
N ASN A 483 19.01 -11.06 11.67
CA ASN A 483 19.39 -12.44 12.02
C ASN A 483 18.16 -13.33 12.23
N SER A 484 17.17 -12.79 12.96
CA SER A 484 15.94 -13.51 13.32
C SER A 484 15.04 -13.75 12.10
N GLU A 485 14.97 -12.78 11.17
CA GLU A 485 14.13 -12.88 9.99
C GLU A 485 14.83 -13.61 8.82
N ARG A 486 16.12 -13.33 8.58
CA ARG A 486 16.92 -13.89 7.46
C ARG A 486 18.43 -13.92 7.77
N THR A 487 18.92 -14.96 8.44
CA THR A 487 20.33 -15.13 8.83
C THR A 487 21.36 -14.83 7.72
N LYS A 488 21.10 -15.25 6.47
CA LYS A 488 22.01 -14.99 5.32
C LYS A 488 22.28 -13.49 5.09
N VAL A 489 21.31 -12.64 5.38
CA VAL A 489 21.45 -11.19 5.24
C VAL A 489 22.53 -10.64 6.17
N VAL A 490 22.62 -11.17 7.40
CA VAL A 490 23.63 -10.72 8.36
C VAL A 490 25.03 -11.12 7.93
N LEU A 491 25.17 -12.30 7.31
CA LEU A 491 26.44 -12.72 6.70
C LEU A 491 26.86 -11.74 5.59
N ASP A 492 25.95 -11.44 4.66
CA ASP A 492 26.21 -10.51 3.55
C ASP A 492 26.54 -9.09 4.04
N LEU A 493 25.84 -8.61 5.07
CA LEU A 493 26.10 -7.30 5.68
C LEU A 493 27.43 -7.28 6.43
N THR A 494 27.82 -8.37 7.08
CA THR A 494 29.11 -8.49 7.75
C THR A 494 30.25 -8.38 6.75
N VAL A 495 30.19 -9.10 5.63
CA VAL A 495 31.17 -8.96 4.54
C VAL A 495 31.20 -7.52 4.03
N THR A 496 30.02 -6.91 3.85
CA THR A 496 29.91 -5.52 3.40
C THR A 496 30.62 -4.55 4.36
N LEU A 497 30.51 -4.76 5.69
CA LEU A 497 31.23 -3.98 6.69
C LEU A 497 32.75 -4.19 6.59
N TYR A 498 33.23 -5.43 6.49
CA TYR A 498 34.67 -5.68 6.33
C TYR A 498 35.24 -5.08 5.03
N THR A 499 34.51 -5.18 3.91
CA THR A 499 34.92 -4.55 2.65
C THR A 499 34.93 -3.03 2.75
N ALA A 500 33.96 -2.42 3.43
CA ALA A 500 33.96 -0.98 3.68
C ALA A 500 35.14 -0.56 4.59
N LEU A 501 35.46 -1.35 5.62
CA LEU A 501 36.63 -1.11 6.47
C LEU A 501 37.93 -1.18 5.67
N GLU A 502 38.09 -2.16 4.76
CA GLU A 502 39.26 -2.25 3.87
C GLU A 502 39.40 -1.00 2.99
N ALA A 503 38.29 -0.49 2.45
CA ALA A 503 38.31 0.72 1.64
C ALA A 503 38.72 1.95 2.46
N VAL A 504 38.23 2.07 3.70
CA VAL A 504 38.58 3.15 4.64
C VAL A 504 40.05 3.06 5.04
N ASP A 505 40.51 1.86 5.41
CA ASP A 505 41.89 1.59 5.78
C ASP A 505 42.88 2.04 4.70
N LYS A 506 42.56 1.80 3.42
CA LYS A 506 43.40 2.19 2.28
C LYS A 506 43.34 3.67 1.93
N ASN A 507 42.22 4.34 2.23
CA ASN A 507 42.01 5.74 1.87
C ASN A 507 42.50 6.73 2.94
N ASN A 508 42.74 6.28 4.18
CA ASN A 508 43.13 7.14 5.30
C ASN A 508 44.54 6.80 5.78
N ALA A 509 45.39 7.81 5.97
CA ALA A 509 46.74 7.58 6.51
C ALA A 509 46.68 7.09 7.97
N HIS A 510 45.77 7.64 8.77
CA HIS A 510 45.59 7.31 10.18
C HIS A 510 44.13 6.97 10.48
N MET A 511 43.93 6.14 11.51
CA MET A 511 42.62 5.75 12.05
C MET A 511 42.69 5.88 13.57
N SER A 512 41.74 6.58 14.17
CA SER A 512 41.71 6.95 15.58
C SER A 512 40.89 5.98 16.43
N HIS A 513 39.88 5.33 15.85
CA HIS A 513 38.85 4.54 16.53
C HIS A 513 38.93 3.05 16.17
N MET A 514 40.15 2.55 15.95
CA MET A 514 40.38 1.16 15.57
C MET A 514 39.90 0.16 16.63
N ASP A 515 39.94 0.55 17.91
CA ASP A 515 39.54 -0.30 19.03
C ASP A 515 38.02 -0.48 19.05
N GLU A 516 37.25 0.61 18.98
CA GLU A 516 35.79 0.58 18.96
C GLU A 516 35.24 -0.15 17.72
N ILE A 517 35.87 0.07 16.56
CA ILE A 517 35.55 -0.67 15.33
C ILE A 517 35.79 -2.17 15.54
N SER A 518 36.92 -2.54 16.13
CA SER A 518 37.26 -3.95 16.37
C SER A 518 36.29 -4.61 17.35
N ASP A 519 35.93 -3.91 18.42
CA ASP A 519 34.98 -4.39 19.42
C ASP A 519 33.61 -4.70 18.81
N LEU A 520 33.09 -3.82 17.94
CA LEU A 520 31.86 -4.08 17.21
C LEU A 520 31.97 -5.31 16.31
N LEU A 521 33.09 -5.48 15.59
CA LEU A 521 33.29 -6.63 14.71
C LEU A 521 33.39 -7.95 15.51
N TYR A 522 34.01 -7.93 16.69
CA TYR A 522 33.99 -9.07 17.61
C TYR A 522 32.58 -9.35 18.12
N HIS A 523 31.82 -8.32 18.51
CA HIS A 523 30.41 -8.48 18.88
C HIS A 523 29.62 -9.15 17.76
N ILE A 524 29.81 -8.73 16.50
CA ILE A 524 29.14 -9.32 15.34
C ILE A 524 29.53 -10.80 15.15
N LYS A 525 30.82 -11.11 15.27
CA LYS A 525 31.32 -12.50 15.22
C LYS A 525 30.62 -13.36 16.28
N TYR A 526 30.70 -12.98 17.55
CA TYR A 526 30.24 -13.85 18.63
C TYR A 526 28.72 -13.93 18.76
N MET A 527 27.99 -12.86 18.43
CA MET A 527 26.54 -12.82 18.61
C MET A 527 25.75 -13.30 17.40
N PHE A 528 26.30 -13.19 16.17
CA PHE A 528 25.52 -13.46 14.96
C PHE A 528 26.18 -14.44 13.99
N VAL A 529 27.46 -14.24 13.66
CA VAL A 529 28.06 -14.91 12.49
C VAL A 529 28.83 -16.19 12.86
N GLY A 530 29.38 -16.26 14.06
CA GLY A 530 30.29 -17.32 14.49
C GLY A 530 31.48 -17.47 13.53
N ASP A 531 31.71 -18.70 13.08
CA ASP A 531 32.80 -19.04 12.15
C ASP A 531 32.34 -19.21 10.69
N LEU A 532 31.07 -18.92 10.38
CA LEU A 532 30.49 -19.13 9.05
C LEU A 532 31.19 -18.33 7.94
N MET A 533 31.78 -17.18 8.29
CA MET A 533 32.40 -16.24 7.33
C MET A 533 33.92 -16.17 7.48
N LYS A 534 34.53 -17.12 8.19
CA LYS A 534 35.95 -17.08 8.52
C LYS A 534 36.83 -16.92 7.27
N SER A 535 36.62 -17.74 6.24
CA SER A 535 37.43 -17.73 5.02
C SER A 535 37.33 -16.42 4.23
N GLU A 536 36.12 -15.88 4.07
CA GLU A 536 35.89 -14.63 3.32
C GLU A 536 36.46 -13.41 4.07
N VAL A 537 36.24 -13.34 5.38
CA VAL A 537 36.69 -12.23 6.22
C VAL A 537 38.21 -12.27 6.44
N GLU A 538 38.81 -13.45 6.60
CA GLU A 538 40.26 -13.62 6.76
C GLU A 538 41.04 -13.04 5.57
N GLY A 539 40.55 -13.26 4.35
CA GLY A 539 41.13 -12.69 3.14
C GLY A 539 41.08 -11.17 3.09
N ILE A 540 40.09 -10.55 3.73
CA ILE A 540 40.00 -9.08 3.86
C ILE A 540 40.92 -8.59 4.97
N ILE A 541 40.93 -9.24 6.13
CA ILE A 541 41.76 -8.85 7.29
C ILE A 541 43.24 -8.81 6.92
N ARG A 542 43.73 -9.80 6.15
CA ARG A 542 45.14 -9.83 5.69
C ARG A 542 45.56 -8.62 4.85
N LYS A 543 44.61 -7.88 4.27
CA LYS A 543 44.88 -6.69 3.45
C LYS A 543 44.80 -5.38 4.25
N LEU A 544 44.41 -5.42 5.52
CA LEU A 544 44.32 -4.25 6.39
C LEU A 544 45.71 -3.85 6.92
N ARG A 545 45.86 -2.63 7.42
CA ARG A 545 47.09 -2.20 8.11
C ARG A 545 47.45 -3.13 9.30
N PRO A 546 48.75 -3.29 9.63
CA PRO A 546 49.19 -4.16 10.72
C PRO A 546 48.50 -3.90 12.07
N ALA A 547 48.21 -2.63 12.38
CA ALA A 547 47.53 -2.25 13.62
C ALA A 547 46.11 -2.82 13.73
N LEU A 548 45.37 -2.94 12.62
CA LEU A 548 44.04 -3.58 12.58
C LEU A 548 44.16 -5.10 12.56
N GLN A 549 45.14 -5.64 11.83
CA GLN A 549 45.43 -7.09 11.84
C GLN A 549 45.69 -7.59 13.26
N MET A 550 46.50 -6.87 14.04
CA MET A 550 46.81 -7.20 15.43
C MET A 550 45.57 -7.19 16.34
N ARG A 551 44.65 -6.24 16.14
CA ARG A 551 43.40 -6.15 16.90
C ARG A 551 42.41 -7.25 16.54
N LEU A 552 42.28 -7.55 15.24
CA LEU A 552 41.35 -8.54 14.70
C LEU A 552 41.93 -9.96 14.64
N ARG A 553 43.12 -10.19 15.20
CA ARG A 553 43.85 -11.47 15.12
C ARG A 553 43.05 -12.70 15.58
N PHE A 554 42.11 -12.55 16.51
CA PHE A 554 41.30 -13.67 17.01
C PHE A 554 40.10 -13.99 16.11
N ILE A 555 39.80 -13.14 15.13
CA ILE A 555 38.81 -13.41 14.09
C ILE A 555 39.42 -14.27 12.99
N SER A 556 40.63 -13.93 12.54
CA SER A 556 41.36 -14.59 11.46
C SER A 556 42.37 -15.65 11.91
N HIS A 557 42.69 -15.73 13.20
CA HIS A 557 43.74 -16.58 13.79
C HIS A 557 45.13 -16.37 13.16
N LEU A 558 45.48 -15.12 12.84
CA LEU A 558 46.83 -14.78 12.33
C LEU A 558 47.88 -14.88 13.44
N HIS A 559 49.06 -15.41 13.11
CA HIS A 559 50.20 -15.44 14.02
C HIS A 559 50.86 -14.05 14.09
N VAL A 560 51.32 -13.66 15.28
CA VAL A 560 51.97 -12.35 15.51
C VAL A 560 53.20 -12.18 14.61
N ASP A 561 53.96 -13.26 14.41
CA ASP A 561 55.16 -13.26 13.58
C ASP A 561 54.86 -13.00 12.08
N GLU A 562 53.72 -13.51 11.57
CA GLU A 562 53.27 -13.28 10.18
C GLU A 562 52.86 -11.82 9.94
N ILE A 563 52.34 -11.14 10.98
CA ILE A 563 51.94 -9.73 10.89
C ILE A 563 53.18 -8.83 10.93
N ILE A 564 54.17 -9.18 11.77
CA ILE A 564 55.42 -8.44 11.89
C ILE A 564 56.26 -8.59 10.61
N SER A 565 56.36 -9.79 10.04
CA SER A 565 57.12 -10.01 8.79
C SER A 565 56.61 -9.17 7.61
N ASN A 566 55.29 -9.06 7.46
CA ASN A 566 54.66 -8.21 6.43
C ASN A 566 54.90 -6.71 6.65
N THR A 567 55.19 -6.29 7.88
CA THR A 567 55.52 -4.90 8.21
C THR A 567 56.98 -4.59 7.86
N SER A 568 57.89 -5.55 8.05
CA SER A 568 59.31 -5.42 7.69
C SER A 568 59.54 -5.40 6.17
N ASP A 569 58.78 -6.16 5.38
CA ASP A 569 58.93 -6.17 3.91
C ASP A 569 58.51 -4.84 3.25
N MET A 570 57.59 -4.08 3.86
CA MET A 570 57.21 -2.74 3.37
C MET A 570 58.27 -1.65 3.68
N ASN A 571 59.07 -1.82 4.73
CA ASN A 571 60.11 -0.86 5.11
C ASN A 571 61.42 -1.04 4.34
N ILE A 572 61.61 -2.14 3.62
CA ILE A 572 62.83 -2.41 2.83
C ILE A 572 62.72 -1.81 1.41
N GLY A 573 61.52 -1.44 0.96
CA GLY A 573 61.29 -0.91 -0.41
C GLY A 573 61.63 0.56 -0.65
N ASP A 574 61.90 1.36 0.40
CA ASP A 574 62.12 2.82 0.31
C ASP A 574 63.59 3.23 0.51
N SER A 575 64.53 2.27 0.60
CA SER A 575 65.93 2.55 0.97
C SER A 575 67.00 2.12 -0.04
N ASP A 576 66.65 1.74 -1.28
CA ASP A 576 67.64 1.24 -2.26
C ASP A 576 67.82 2.09 -3.53
N ASP A 577 67.27 3.30 -3.59
CA ASP A 577 67.58 4.30 -4.64
C ASP A 577 68.29 5.52 -4.03
N THR A 578 69.54 5.35 -3.61
CA THR A 578 70.55 6.44 -3.56
C THR A 578 71.94 5.87 -3.32
N LEU A 579 72.63 5.52 -4.41
CA LEU A 579 74.09 5.61 -4.53
C LEU A 579 74.49 5.79 -6.00
#